data_AF-A0A7J3D3H7-F1
#
_entry.id   AF-A0A7J3D3H7-F1
#
_cell.length_a   1.000
_cell.length_b   1.000
_cell.length_c   1.000
_cell.angle_alpha   90.00
_cell.angle_beta   90.00
_cell.angle_gamma   90.00
#
_symmetry.space_group_name_H-M   'P 1'
#
loop_
_entity.id
_entity.type
_entity.pdbx_description
1 polymer ?
#
loop_
_entity_poly.entity_id
_entity_poly.type
_entity_poly.pdbx_seq_one_letter_code
_entity_poly.pdbx_strand_id
1 'polypeptide(L)'
;MARIRIKADGYFKLSKRHEDVSKVVEDSLEEIKIILMKGSERDPVNACHLNSWSVSDNILNVRLVSGNLVRAHVGMLRLKKILAKNLGEKLKIGIRELGVTKLDITLDQKMDAISINKVKSIPKVGNVFPERDSTVIELQELREQDLRGNLVDRLITLIEEAAIEKHVAFEHVQPVIKVSKEKKMLFSG
;
A
#
# COMPACT_ATOMS: atom_id res chain seq x y z
N MET A 1 -7.10 15.12 0.01
CA MET A 1 -6.72 13.70 -0.13
C MET A 1 -6.62 13.11 1.25
N ALA A 2 -7.26 11.95 1.48
CA ALA A 2 -7.14 11.25 2.75
C ALA A 2 -5.68 10.85 2.98
N ARG A 3 -5.23 10.94 4.23
CA ARG A 3 -3.87 10.54 4.58
C ARG A 3 -3.86 9.01 4.71
N ILE A 4 -3.01 8.37 3.90
CA ILE A 4 -2.85 6.91 3.87
C ILE A 4 -1.53 6.57 4.56
N ARG A 5 -1.60 5.62 5.49
CA ARG A 5 -0.41 4.97 6.06
C ARG A 5 -0.42 3.50 5.68
N ILE A 6 0.72 2.99 5.25
CA ILE A 6 0.88 1.60 4.84
C ILE A 6 1.96 0.96 5.73
N LYS A 7 1.66 -0.22 6.26
CA LYS A 7 2.65 -1.07 6.93
C LYS A 7 2.75 -2.38 6.16
N ALA A 8 3.96 -2.82 5.82
CA ALA A 8 4.18 -4.07 5.12
C ALA A 8 5.16 -4.94 5.91
N ASP A 9 4.71 -6.14 6.28
CA ASP A 9 5.52 -7.21 6.82
C ASP A 9 5.90 -8.15 5.68
N GLY A 10 7.17 -8.15 5.31
CA GLY A 10 7.68 -8.91 4.18
C GLY A 10 8.91 -9.72 4.50
N TYR A 11 9.27 -10.58 3.55
CA TYR A 11 10.39 -11.48 3.68
C TYR A 11 11.17 -11.62 2.37
N PHE A 12 12.46 -11.87 2.51
CA PHE A 12 13.34 -12.27 1.43
C PHE A 12 13.91 -13.64 1.71
N LYS A 13 13.66 -14.59 0.80
CA LYS A 13 14.24 -15.94 0.88
C LYS A 13 15.60 -15.93 0.20
N LEU A 14 16.64 -16.22 0.97
CA LEU A 14 18.03 -16.25 0.51
C LEU A 14 18.36 -17.60 -0.13
N SER A 15 19.37 -17.60 -1.01
CA SER A 15 19.81 -18.84 -1.67
C SER A 15 20.49 -19.82 -0.73
N LYS A 16 21.17 -19.31 0.30
CA LYS A 16 21.91 -20.05 1.31
C LYS A 16 21.81 -19.31 2.64
N ARG A 17 21.93 -20.05 3.75
CA ARG A 17 22.14 -19.48 5.08
C ARG A 17 23.58 -19.00 5.20
N HIS A 18 23.78 -17.85 5.85
CA HIS A 18 25.10 -17.32 6.16
C HIS A 18 25.04 -16.41 7.38
N GLU A 19 26.06 -16.46 8.23
CA GLU A 19 26.07 -15.76 9.52
C GLU A 19 26.25 -14.24 9.34
N ASP A 20 27.08 -13.83 8.38
CA ASP A 20 27.33 -12.41 8.09
C ASP A 20 26.20 -11.67 7.35
N VAL A 21 25.04 -12.28 7.10
CA VAL A 21 23.91 -11.58 6.45
C VAL A 21 23.50 -10.34 7.26
N SER A 22 23.45 -10.47 8.60
CA SER A 22 23.10 -9.36 9.48
C SER A 22 24.04 -8.17 9.32
N LYS A 23 25.36 -8.43 9.26
CA LYS A 23 26.37 -7.38 9.06
C LYS A 23 26.20 -6.68 7.71
N VAL A 24 25.91 -7.44 6.65
CA VAL A 24 25.68 -6.84 5.33
C VAL A 24 24.44 -5.95 5.32
N VAL A 25 23.37 -6.36 6.01
CA VAL A 25 22.15 -5.53 6.14
C VAL A 25 22.47 -4.26 6.93
N GLU A 26 23.20 -4.36 8.04
CA GLU A 26 23.66 -3.22 8.85
C GLU A 26 24.49 -2.23 8.04
N ASP A 27 25.50 -2.70 7.31
CA ASP A 27 26.32 -1.89 6.43
C ASP A 27 25.51 -1.17 5.34
N SER A 28 24.38 -1.76 4.93
CA SER A 28 23.53 -1.26 3.86
C SER A 28 22.46 -0.28 4.36
N LEU A 29 22.30 -0.07 5.68
CA LEU A 29 21.18 0.70 6.24
C LEU A 29 21.13 2.14 5.72
N GLU A 30 22.28 2.81 5.59
CA GLU A 30 22.32 4.19 5.07
C GLU A 30 21.95 4.25 3.59
N GLU A 31 22.44 3.32 2.77
CA GLU A 31 22.07 3.22 1.36
C GLU A 31 20.56 2.93 1.20
N ILE A 32 20.03 2.01 2.01
CA ILE A 32 18.60 1.67 2.06
C ILE A 32 17.78 2.92 2.39
N LYS A 33 18.15 3.65 3.43
CA LYS A 33 17.46 4.87 3.86
C LYS A 33 17.39 5.91 2.75
N ILE A 34 18.52 6.17 2.08
CA ILE A 34 18.59 7.12 0.96
C ILE A 34 17.65 6.69 -0.19
N ILE A 35 17.68 5.42 -0.58
CA ILE A 35 16.86 4.92 -1.70
C ILE A 35 15.37 4.88 -1.37
N LEU A 36 15.00 4.57 -0.12
CA LEU A 36 13.60 4.55 0.31
C LEU A 36 13.01 5.97 0.41
N MET A 37 13.82 6.98 0.77
CA MET A 37 13.40 8.39 0.77
C MET A 37 13.31 9.01 -0.62
N LYS A 38 13.95 8.41 -1.64
CA LYS A 38 14.00 8.97 -3.00
C LYS A 38 12.60 9.14 -3.61
N GLY A 39 12.26 10.37 -3.99
CA GLY A 39 10.92 10.77 -4.46
C GLY A 39 9.98 11.31 -3.38
N SER A 40 10.47 11.41 -2.14
CA SER A 40 9.76 11.96 -0.99
C SER A 40 10.68 12.82 -0.11
N GLU A 41 11.77 13.36 -0.67
CA GLU A 41 12.80 14.05 0.10
C GLU A 41 12.26 15.31 0.81
N ARG A 42 11.26 15.96 0.21
CA ARG A 42 10.60 17.16 0.74
C ARG A 42 9.50 16.84 1.75
N ASP A 43 9.12 15.57 1.90
CA ASP A 43 8.05 15.13 2.78
C ASP A 43 8.39 13.78 3.43
N PRO A 44 9.23 13.79 4.49
CA PRO A 44 9.71 12.59 5.18
C PRO A 44 8.57 11.77 5.80
N VAL A 45 7.45 12.43 6.10
CA VAL A 45 6.27 11.82 6.71
C VAL A 45 5.58 10.89 5.73
N ASN A 46 5.60 11.23 4.44
CA ASN A 46 5.03 10.39 3.38
C ASN A 46 6.06 9.48 2.69
N ALA A 47 7.32 9.51 3.15
CA ALA A 47 8.37 8.62 2.69
C ALA A 47 8.20 7.17 3.18
N CYS A 48 8.97 6.27 2.59
CA CYS A 48 9.09 4.88 3.04
C CYS A 48 10.27 4.73 3.99
N HIS A 49 10.09 3.98 5.07
CA HIS A 49 11.10 3.72 6.08
C HIS A 49 11.18 2.24 6.40
N LEU A 50 12.40 1.74 6.61
CA LEU A 50 12.63 0.42 7.19
C LEU A 50 12.50 0.54 8.71
N ASN A 51 11.42 -0.01 9.26
CA ASN A 51 11.12 0.07 10.69
C ASN A 51 11.87 -0.99 11.50
N SER A 52 11.93 -2.22 11.00
CA SER A 52 12.66 -3.30 11.65
C SER A 52 13.02 -4.39 10.67
N TRP A 53 14.04 -5.18 10.99
CA TRP A 53 14.41 -6.37 10.23
C TRP A 53 14.98 -7.43 11.17
N SER A 54 14.94 -8.69 10.74
CA SER A 54 15.52 -9.82 11.46
C SER A 54 15.88 -10.93 10.48
N VAL A 55 16.92 -11.71 10.80
CA VAL A 55 17.31 -12.87 10.02
C VAL A 55 16.98 -14.11 10.80
N SER A 56 16.19 -15.00 10.19
CA SER A 56 15.85 -16.32 10.74
C SER A 56 16.19 -17.37 9.70
N ASP A 57 17.21 -18.18 9.98
CA ASP A 57 17.75 -19.20 9.07
C ASP A 57 18.20 -18.62 7.71
N ASN A 58 17.48 -18.91 6.62
CA ASN A 58 17.72 -18.34 5.29
C ASN A 58 16.68 -17.29 4.88
N ILE A 59 15.90 -16.76 5.83
CA ILE A 59 14.85 -15.78 5.59
C ILE A 59 15.22 -14.47 6.29
N LEU A 60 15.24 -13.38 5.53
CA LEU A 60 15.35 -12.03 6.05
C LEU A 60 13.94 -11.43 6.13
N ASN A 61 13.41 -11.27 7.33
CA ASN A 61 12.14 -10.61 7.59
C ASN A 61 12.35 -9.11 7.73
N VAL A 62 11.47 -8.32 7.12
CA VAL A 62 11.54 -6.86 7.13
C VAL A 62 10.15 -6.28 7.36
N ARG A 63 10.11 -5.14 8.05
CA ARG A 63 8.91 -4.34 8.26
C ARG A 63 9.14 -2.96 7.70
N LEU A 64 8.35 -2.59 6.68
CA LEU A 64 8.35 -1.26 6.10
C LEU A 64 7.13 -0.47 6.56
N VAL A 65 7.30 0.83 6.75
CA VAL A 65 6.22 1.78 7.01
C VAL A 65 6.32 2.89 5.98
N SER A 66 5.20 3.28 5.38
CA SER A 66 5.19 4.35 4.39
C SER A 66 3.92 5.19 4.41
N GLY A 67 4.00 6.39 3.83
CA GLY A 67 2.83 7.17 3.44
C GLY A 67 2.47 7.00 1.96
N ASN A 68 1.92 8.06 1.36
CA ASN A 68 1.34 8.01 0.02
C ASN A 68 2.36 8.16 -1.13
N LEU A 69 3.52 8.80 -0.89
CA LEU A 69 4.48 9.11 -1.97
C LEU A 69 5.29 7.89 -2.40
N VAL A 70 6.02 7.28 -1.46
CA VAL A 70 6.77 6.03 -1.72
C VAL A 70 6.09 4.92 -0.95
N ARG A 71 5.19 4.19 -1.60
CA ARG A 71 4.41 3.12 -0.96
C ARG A 71 5.27 1.92 -0.59
N ALA A 72 4.92 1.23 0.50
CA ALA A 72 5.70 0.11 1.04
C ALA A 72 5.95 -1.01 0.04
N HIS A 73 5.01 -1.30 -0.87
CA HIS A 73 5.19 -2.31 -1.92
C HIS A 73 6.32 -1.95 -2.91
N VAL A 74 6.43 -0.68 -3.30
CA VAL A 74 7.57 -0.16 -4.10
C VAL A 74 8.85 -0.20 -3.26
N GLY A 75 8.75 0.16 -1.98
CA GLY A 75 9.85 0.07 -1.02
C GLY A 75 10.46 -1.33 -0.94
N MET A 76 9.63 -2.38 -0.86
CA MET A 76 10.08 -3.78 -0.86
C MET A 76 10.88 -4.14 -2.12
N LEU A 77 10.42 -3.68 -3.29
CA LEU A 77 11.13 -3.93 -4.56
C LEU A 77 12.47 -3.19 -4.63
N ARG A 78 12.53 -1.96 -4.10
CA ARG A 78 13.79 -1.19 -4.02
C ARG A 78 14.77 -1.86 -3.04
N LEU A 79 14.27 -2.24 -1.87
CA LEU A 79 15.05 -2.94 -0.85
C LEU A 79 15.63 -4.25 -1.41
N LYS A 80 14.85 -5.02 -2.17
CA LYS A 80 15.33 -6.22 -2.87
C LYS A 80 16.55 -5.92 -3.75
N LYS A 81 16.51 -4.84 -4.54
CA LYS A 81 17.60 -4.51 -5.48
C LYS A 81 18.91 -4.22 -4.75
N ILE A 82 18.85 -3.42 -3.69
CA ILE A 82 20.03 -3.06 -2.88
C ILE A 82 20.60 -4.30 -2.19
N LEU A 83 19.74 -5.04 -1.49
CA LEU A 83 20.17 -6.23 -0.76
C LEU A 83 20.71 -7.31 -1.70
N ALA A 84 20.09 -7.53 -2.86
CA ALA A 84 20.60 -8.49 -3.84
C ALA A 84 21.99 -8.11 -4.35
N LYS A 85 22.25 -6.81 -4.58
CA LYS A 85 23.57 -6.32 -4.96
C LYS A 85 24.58 -6.56 -3.83
N ASN A 86 24.29 -6.08 -2.62
CA ASN A 86 25.26 -6.09 -1.52
C ASN A 86 25.53 -7.52 -1.00
N LEU A 87 24.51 -8.37 -0.90
CA LEU A 87 24.66 -9.79 -0.55
C LEU A 87 25.35 -10.58 -1.67
N GLY A 88 25.09 -10.24 -2.93
CA GLY A 88 25.73 -10.87 -4.08
C GLY A 88 27.22 -10.52 -4.19
N GLU A 89 27.58 -9.26 -3.96
CA GLU A 89 28.97 -8.79 -4.02
C GLU A 89 29.79 -9.36 -2.85
N LYS A 90 29.31 -9.18 -1.61
CA LYS A 90 30.04 -9.53 -0.37
C LYS A 90 30.02 -11.01 -0.04
N LEU A 91 28.86 -11.68 -0.19
CA LEU A 91 28.65 -13.06 0.31
C LEU A 91 28.38 -14.08 -0.81
N LYS A 92 28.26 -13.65 -2.07
CA LYS A 92 27.84 -14.51 -3.19
C LYS A 92 26.47 -15.18 -2.95
N ILE A 93 25.58 -14.50 -2.23
CA ILE A 93 24.21 -14.95 -1.91
C ILE A 93 23.21 -14.14 -2.73
N GLY A 94 22.23 -14.83 -3.30
CA GLY A 94 21.14 -14.21 -4.04
C GLY A 94 19.82 -14.26 -3.27
N ILE A 95 18.89 -13.38 -3.63
CA ILE A 95 17.51 -13.41 -3.15
C ILE A 95 16.66 -14.21 -4.15
N ARG A 96 16.16 -15.37 -3.73
CA ARG A 96 15.35 -16.27 -4.56
C ARG A 96 13.87 -15.87 -4.61
N GLU A 97 13.36 -15.35 -3.50
CA GLU A 97 11.94 -15.06 -3.36
C GLU A 97 11.75 -13.75 -2.57
N LEU A 98 10.72 -13.01 -2.94
CA LEU A 98 10.20 -11.87 -2.20
C LEU A 98 8.70 -12.09 -2.00
N GLY A 99 8.24 -11.91 -0.77
CA GLY A 99 6.83 -11.89 -0.44
C GLY A 99 6.52 -10.89 0.67
N VAL A 100 5.24 -10.55 0.78
CA VAL A 100 4.68 -9.74 1.86
C VAL A 100 3.57 -10.57 2.48
N THR A 101 3.78 -10.99 3.73
CA THR A 101 2.82 -11.84 4.45
C THR A 101 1.58 -11.05 4.82
N LYS A 102 1.78 -9.80 5.27
CA LYS A 102 0.72 -8.90 5.70
C LYS A 102 1.01 -7.47 5.25
N LEU A 103 0.01 -6.80 4.70
CA LEU A 103 0.08 -5.39 4.36
C LEU A 103 -1.16 -4.66 4.85
N ASP A 104 -0.96 -3.75 5.81
CA ASP A 104 -2.02 -2.97 6.41
C ASP A 104 -2.08 -1.59 5.78
N ILE A 105 -3.26 -1.22 5.28
CA ILE A 105 -3.57 0.09 4.72
C ILE A 105 -4.48 0.78 5.72
N THR A 106 -3.98 1.84 6.35
CA THR A 106 -4.76 2.71 7.23
C THR A 106 -5.19 3.94 6.43
N LEU A 107 -6.50 4.11 6.27
CA LEU A 107 -7.09 5.35 5.79
C LEU A 107 -7.55 6.17 6.98
N ASP A 108 -7.16 7.46 7.02
CA ASP A 108 -7.64 8.44 8.00
C ASP A 108 -9.08 8.92 7.65
N GLN A 109 -9.97 7.98 7.33
CA GLN A 109 -11.40 8.19 7.15
C GLN A 109 -12.17 6.94 7.55
N LYS A 110 -13.37 7.13 8.08
CA LYS A 110 -14.26 6.05 8.46
C LYS A 110 -15.06 5.57 7.25
N MET A 111 -14.95 4.28 6.95
CA MET A 111 -15.80 3.62 5.96
C MET A 111 -17.10 3.17 6.60
N ASP A 112 -18.20 3.33 5.87
CA ASP A 112 -19.50 2.79 6.26
C ASP A 112 -19.60 1.27 5.96
N ALA A 113 -20.65 0.62 6.48
CA ALA A 113 -20.84 -0.83 6.36
C ALA A 113 -20.95 -1.34 4.91
N ILE A 114 -21.53 -0.57 3.98
CA ILE A 114 -21.69 -0.97 2.57
C ILE A 114 -20.32 -0.94 1.89
N SER A 115 -19.56 0.13 2.11
CA SER A 115 -18.22 0.32 1.58
C SER A 115 -17.26 -0.74 2.12
N ILE A 116 -17.38 -1.08 3.41
CA ILE A 116 -16.62 -2.19 4.03
C ILE A 116 -16.93 -3.52 3.34
N ASN A 117 -18.20 -3.83 3.07
CA ASN A 117 -18.58 -5.07 2.40
C ASN A 117 -18.07 -5.13 0.95
N LYS A 118 -18.11 -4.01 0.21
CA LYS A 118 -17.49 -3.91 -1.12
C LYS A 118 -15.98 -4.19 -1.05
N VAL A 119 -15.26 -3.57 -0.12
CA VAL A 119 -13.81 -3.78 0.01
C VAL A 119 -13.47 -5.21 0.42
N LYS A 120 -14.25 -5.84 1.31
CA LYS A 120 -14.09 -7.25 1.68
C LYS A 120 -14.28 -8.22 0.52
N SER A 121 -15.04 -7.84 -0.52
CA SER A 121 -15.23 -8.69 -1.69
C SER A 121 -14.03 -8.70 -2.65
N ILE A 122 -13.08 -7.79 -2.47
CA ILE A 122 -11.90 -7.65 -3.32
C ILE A 122 -10.91 -8.80 -3.02
N PRO A 123 -10.34 -9.45 -4.05
CA PRO A 123 -9.34 -10.49 -3.86
C PRO A 123 -8.14 -10.02 -3.02
N LYS A 124 -7.62 -10.91 -2.17
CA LYS A 124 -6.45 -10.69 -1.28
C LYS A 124 -6.70 -9.70 -0.13
N VAL A 125 -7.88 -9.11 -0.02
CA VAL A 125 -8.32 -8.44 1.20
C VAL A 125 -8.73 -9.51 2.20
N GLY A 126 -8.03 -9.56 3.33
CA GLY A 126 -8.36 -10.46 4.43
C GLY A 126 -9.42 -9.84 5.33
N ASN A 127 -9.04 -8.78 6.04
CA ASN A 127 -9.91 -8.13 7.02
C ASN A 127 -10.03 -6.63 6.78
N VAL A 128 -11.15 -6.06 7.22
CA VAL A 128 -11.39 -4.61 7.25
C VAL A 128 -11.93 -4.26 8.62
N PHE A 129 -11.20 -3.43 9.35
CA PHE A 129 -11.51 -2.98 10.69
C PHE A 129 -11.82 -1.48 10.70
N PRO A 130 -13.07 -1.09 10.92
CA PRO A 130 -13.39 0.30 11.22
C PRO A 130 -12.94 0.64 12.65
N GLU A 131 -12.12 1.67 12.79
CA GLU A 131 -11.79 2.30 14.07
C GLU A 131 -12.63 3.58 14.25
N ARG A 132 -12.35 4.38 15.30
CA ARG A 132 -13.13 5.60 15.61
C ARG A 132 -13.16 6.58 14.44
N ASP A 133 -11.98 6.91 13.92
CA ASP A 133 -11.78 7.92 12.86
C ASP A 133 -11.00 7.39 11.64
N SER A 134 -10.58 6.13 11.68
CA SER A 134 -9.76 5.47 10.67
C SER A 134 -10.37 4.14 10.24
N THR A 135 -9.97 3.66 9.06
CA THR A 135 -10.27 2.30 8.61
C THR A 135 -8.98 1.59 8.27
N VAL A 136 -8.79 0.40 8.85
CA VAL A 136 -7.63 -0.46 8.58
C VAL A 136 -8.06 -1.60 7.67
N ILE A 137 -7.35 -1.78 6.56
CA ILE A 137 -7.59 -2.81 5.56
C ILE A 137 -6.35 -3.69 5.49
N GLU A 138 -6.53 -4.99 5.75
CA GLU A 138 -5.43 -5.95 5.74
C GLU A 138 -5.43 -6.72 4.41
N LEU A 139 -4.30 -6.69 3.71
CA LEU A 139 -4.01 -7.55 2.58
C LEU A 139 -3.11 -8.70 3.03
N GLN A 140 -3.37 -9.90 2.51
CA GLN A 140 -2.63 -11.11 2.86
C GLN A 140 -1.96 -11.74 1.63
N GLU A 141 -0.81 -12.37 1.86
CA GLU A 141 -0.11 -13.21 0.87
C GLU A 141 0.16 -12.55 -0.48
N LEU A 142 0.83 -11.39 -0.45
CA LEU A 142 1.26 -10.70 -1.66
C LEU A 142 2.61 -11.25 -2.13
N ARG A 143 2.66 -11.80 -3.34
CA ARG A 143 3.89 -12.31 -3.97
C ARG A 143 4.59 -11.20 -4.73
N GLU A 144 5.86 -11.40 -5.08
CA GLU A 144 6.62 -10.46 -5.90
C GLU A 144 5.91 -10.03 -7.19
N GLN A 145 5.19 -10.94 -7.86
CA GLN A 145 4.44 -10.61 -9.07
C GLN A 145 3.31 -9.60 -8.80
N ASP A 146 2.66 -9.67 -7.64
CA ASP A 146 1.60 -8.73 -7.25
C ASP A 146 2.17 -7.34 -6.98
N LEU A 147 3.33 -7.30 -6.30
CA LEU A 147 4.04 -6.05 -6.00
C LEU A 147 4.51 -5.38 -7.30
N ARG A 148 5.06 -6.16 -8.25
CA ARG A 148 5.50 -5.65 -9.55
C ARG A 148 4.34 -5.27 -10.47
N GLY A 149 3.22 -5.98 -10.38
CA GLY A 149 2.01 -5.75 -11.17
C GLY A 149 1.12 -4.63 -10.64
N ASN A 150 1.64 -3.76 -9.77
CA ASN A 150 0.95 -2.63 -9.14
C ASN A 150 -0.43 -3.03 -8.57
N LEU A 151 -0.57 -4.25 -8.06
CA LEU A 151 -1.84 -4.73 -7.50
C LEU A 151 -2.25 -3.85 -6.31
N VAL A 152 -1.30 -3.55 -5.42
CA VAL A 152 -1.53 -2.72 -4.24
C VAL A 152 -2.09 -1.34 -4.60
N ASP A 153 -1.54 -0.70 -5.64
CA ASP A 153 -2.01 0.62 -6.07
C ASP A 153 -3.41 0.58 -6.64
N ARG A 154 -3.72 -0.42 -7.47
CA ARG A 154 -5.08 -0.64 -7.98
C ARG A 154 -6.08 -0.90 -6.87
N LEU A 155 -5.69 -1.67 -5.86
CA LEU A 155 -6.54 -1.91 -4.69
C LEU A 155 -6.79 -0.62 -3.91
N ILE A 156 -5.76 0.20 -3.70
CA ILE A 156 -5.91 1.51 -3.05
C ILE A 156 -6.89 2.38 -3.83
N THR A 157 -6.77 2.45 -5.16
CA THR A 157 -7.70 3.21 -6.00
C THR A 157 -9.15 2.70 -5.87
N LEU A 158 -9.37 1.39 -5.90
CA LEU A 158 -10.70 0.80 -5.71
C LEU A 158 -11.27 1.10 -4.32
N ILE A 159 -10.43 1.07 -3.28
CA ILE A 159 -10.81 1.42 -1.91
C ILE A 159 -11.21 2.90 -1.82
N GLU A 160 -10.43 3.79 -2.44
CA GLU A 160 -10.71 5.23 -2.49
C GLU A 160 -12.02 5.51 -3.26
N GLU A 161 -12.24 4.89 -4.41
CA GLU A 161 -13.48 5.01 -5.20
C GLU A 161 -14.69 4.53 -4.39
N ALA A 162 -14.60 3.36 -3.76
CA ALA A 162 -15.67 2.82 -2.93
C ALA A 162 -15.99 3.75 -1.74
N ALA A 163 -15.01 4.48 -1.21
CA ALA A 163 -15.22 5.47 -0.17
C ALA A 163 -15.85 6.78 -0.71
N ILE A 164 -15.50 7.20 -1.93
CA ILE A 164 -16.00 8.45 -2.55
C ILE A 164 -17.44 8.30 -3.07
N GLU A 165 -17.82 7.15 -3.65
CA GLU A 165 -19.14 6.92 -4.26
C GLU A 165 -20.32 7.32 -3.37
N LYS A 166 -20.15 7.31 -2.04
CA LYS A 166 -21.18 7.76 -1.09
C LYS A 166 -21.28 9.28 -0.90
N HIS A 167 -20.22 10.05 -1.12
CA HIS A 167 -20.29 11.51 -1.07
C HIS A 167 -21.08 12.12 -2.24
N VAL A 168 -21.31 11.34 -3.30
CA VAL A 168 -22.00 11.79 -4.52
C VAL A 168 -23.50 11.45 -4.50
N ALA A 169 -24.09 11.12 -3.33
CA ALA A 169 -25.51 10.82 -3.18
C ALA A 169 -26.45 12.06 -3.31
N PHE A 170 -25.96 13.18 -3.83
CA PHE A 170 -26.80 14.21 -4.41
C PHE A 170 -26.35 14.37 -5.85
N GLU A 171 -27.23 14.00 -6.79
CA GLU A 171 -27.09 14.41 -8.18
C GLU A 171 -26.69 15.88 -8.19
N HIS A 172 -25.57 16.20 -8.83
CA HIS A 172 -25.35 17.57 -9.27
C HIS A 172 -26.43 17.84 -10.31
N VAL A 173 -27.62 18.24 -9.84
CA VAL A 173 -28.63 18.84 -10.69
C VAL A 173 -27.95 20.07 -11.25
N GLN A 174 -27.57 20.01 -12.52
CA GLN A 174 -27.03 21.18 -13.18
C GLN A 174 -28.02 22.33 -12.97
N PRO A 175 -27.54 23.53 -12.58
CA PRO A 175 -28.45 24.65 -12.36
C PRO A 175 -29.28 24.83 -13.62
N VAL A 176 -30.61 24.89 -13.49
CA VAL A 176 -31.47 25.00 -14.66
C VAL A 176 -31.22 26.35 -15.33
N ILE A 177 -30.45 26.34 -16.41
CA ILE A 177 -30.01 27.57 -17.12
C ILE A 177 -31.19 28.29 -17.75
N LYS A 178 -32.28 27.57 -18.07
CA LYS A 178 -33.48 28.12 -18.69
C LYS A 178 -34.70 27.27 -18.39
N VAL A 179 -35.71 27.87 -17.77
CA VAL A 179 -37.04 27.26 -17.56
C VAL A 179 -38.04 27.95 -18.48
N SER A 180 -38.85 27.19 -19.22
CA SER A 180 -39.98 27.77 -19.98
C SER A 180 -41.10 28.18 -19.03
N LYS A 181 -41.88 29.20 -19.40
CA LYS A 181 -43.11 29.53 -18.66
C LYS A 181 -44.00 28.29 -18.56
N GLU A 182 -44.58 28.07 -17.39
CA GLU A 182 -45.48 26.96 -17.12
C GLU A 182 -46.62 26.96 -18.14
N LYS A 183 -46.72 25.87 -18.90
CA LYS A 183 -47.77 25.74 -19.92
C LYS A 183 -49.02 25.20 -19.26
N LYS A 184 -50.18 25.77 -19.64
CA LYS A 184 -51.48 25.25 -19.23
C LYS A 184 -51.58 23.79 -19.69
N MET A 185 -51.71 22.85 -18.75
CA MET A 185 -51.89 21.44 -19.10
C MET A 185 -53.21 21.27 -19.84
N LEU A 186 -53.14 20.84 -21.09
CA LEU A 186 -54.31 20.62 -21.96
C LEU A 186 -54.85 19.19 -21.86
N PHE A 187 -54.08 18.28 -21.26
CA PHE A 187 -54.47 16.90 -21.09
C PHE A 187 -53.99 16.42 -19.72
N SER A 188 -54.94 16.14 -18.84
CA SER A 188 -54.76 15.29 -17.66
C SER A 188 -55.52 14.02 -17.99
N GLY A 189 -54.81 12.89 -18.11
CA GLY A 189 -55.45 11.59 -18.29
C GLY A 189 -56.43 11.27 -17.17
#